data_AF-A0A414EU67-F1
#
_entry.id   AF-A0A414EU67-F1
#
_cell.length_a   1.000
_cell.length_b   1.000
_cell.length_c   1.000
_cell.angle_alpha   90.00
_cell.angle_beta   90.00
_cell.angle_gamma   90.00
#
_symmetry.space_group_name_H-M   'P 1'
#
loop_
_entity.id
_entity.type
_entity.pdbx_description
1 polymer ?
#
loop_
_entity_poly.entity_id
_entity_poly.type
_entity_poly.pdbx_seq_one_letter_code
_entity_poly.pdbx_strand_id
1 'polypeptide(L)'
;MIDFFPTRHISSSNRRKFGICDRPAPAAEKAYIAERQGQDWIAAVDNYPQIKVNFVPVDHCIELRRADGSMDNRCDGCLFYRDTIIFVELKQRKGKGNQWIKDGEQQLRSTIGYFEQQEEARNFPIKKAYIANSEKPLFRTGQAVRMERFFLETNYILRIENRINIE
;
A
#
# COMPACT_ATOMS: atom_id res chain seq x y z
N MET A 1 -8.80 0.41 -20.09
CA MET A 1 -8.35 1.44 -19.12
C MET A 1 -8.86 1.02 -17.76
N ILE A 2 -7.98 0.98 -16.76
CA ILE A 2 -8.30 0.56 -15.40
C ILE A 2 -8.46 1.82 -14.56
N ASP A 3 -9.64 2.02 -13.98
CA ASP A 3 -9.87 3.12 -13.04
C ASP A 3 -9.25 2.77 -11.68
N PHE A 4 -8.10 3.39 -11.36
CA PHE A 4 -7.42 3.24 -10.08
C PHE A 4 -7.97 4.17 -8.99
N PHE A 5 -8.85 5.11 -9.33
CA PHE A 5 -9.44 6.08 -8.39
C PHE A 5 -10.97 6.10 -8.45
N PRO A 6 -11.64 4.93 -8.32
CA PRO A 6 -13.09 4.86 -8.38
C PRO A 6 -13.69 5.61 -7.18
N THR A 7 -14.32 6.75 -7.42
CA THR A 7 -14.74 7.72 -6.38
C THR A 7 -15.57 7.09 -5.26
N ARG A 8 -16.40 6.08 -5.58
CA ARG A 8 -17.22 5.33 -4.62
C ARG A 8 -16.44 4.51 -3.58
N HIS A 9 -15.15 4.26 -3.83
CA HIS A 9 -14.28 3.49 -2.94
C HIS A 9 -13.23 4.34 -2.23
N ILE A 10 -13.09 5.62 -2.62
CA ILE A 10 -12.14 6.54 -1.99
C ILE A 10 -12.65 6.93 -0.60
N SER A 11 -11.80 6.72 0.39
CA SER A 11 -11.94 7.33 1.72
C SER A 11 -10.82 8.35 1.95
N SER A 12 -10.95 9.25 2.91
CA SER A 12 -9.91 10.23 3.19
C SER A 12 -9.82 10.58 4.66
N SER A 13 -8.63 10.94 5.13
CA SER A 13 -8.40 11.54 6.44
C SER A 13 -7.47 12.75 6.33
N ASN A 14 -7.65 13.70 7.25
CA ASN A 14 -6.72 14.81 7.51
C ASN A 14 -6.23 14.81 8.96
N ARG A 15 -6.49 13.72 9.71
CA ARG A 15 -6.00 13.58 11.08
C ARG A 15 -4.50 13.55 11.09
N ARG A 16 -3.90 14.13 12.13
CA ARG A 16 -2.45 14.09 12.36
C ARG A 16 -1.89 12.66 12.41
N LYS A 17 -2.71 11.72 12.86
CA LYS A 17 -2.38 10.29 12.89
C LYS A 17 -3.64 9.47 12.63
N PHE A 18 -3.53 8.46 11.78
CA PHE A 18 -4.57 7.46 11.53
C PHE A 18 -3.91 6.13 11.14
N GLY A 19 -4.70 5.07 11.05
CA GLY A 19 -4.23 3.75 10.61
C GLY A 19 -4.85 3.30 9.31
N ILE A 20 -4.17 2.37 8.65
CA ILE A 20 -4.78 1.49 7.64
C ILE A 20 -4.91 0.12 8.27
N CYS A 21 -6.15 -0.37 8.28
CA CYS A 21 -6.49 -1.69 8.76
C CYS A 21 -6.88 -2.57 7.59
N ASP A 22 -6.66 -3.86 7.75
CA ASP A 22 -7.23 -4.91 6.94
C ASP A 22 -7.85 -5.95 7.89
N ARG A 23 -8.97 -6.54 7.48
CA ARG A 23 -9.68 -7.56 8.23
C ARG A 23 -9.78 -8.81 7.36
N PRO A 24 -8.72 -9.64 7.36
CA PRO A 24 -8.74 -10.90 6.63
C PRO A 24 -9.80 -11.85 7.21
N ALA A 25 -9.98 -13.00 6.56
CA ALA A 25 -11.00 -13.99 6.88
C ALA A 25 -11.22 -14.19 8.40
N PRO A 26 -12.49 -14.30 8.85
CA PRO A 26 -13.68 -14.61 8.06
C PRO A 26 -14.43 -13.39 7.50
N ALA A 27 -14.07 -12.16 7.88
CA ALA A 27 -14.79 -10.96 7.43
C ALA A 27 -14.55 -10.66 5.95
N ALA A 28 -13.31 -10.86 5.47
CA ALA A 28 -12.86 -10.56 4.10
C ALA A 28 -13.30 -9.15 3.65
N GLU A 29 -13.16 -8.18 4.57
CA GLU A 29 -13.48 -6.79 4.32
C GLU A 29 -12.31 -6.12 3.61
N LYS A 30 -12.61 -5.21 2.69
CA LYS A 30 -11.61 -4.35 2.06
C LYS A 30 -10.82 -3.55 3.12
N ALA A 31 -9.55 -3.28 2.82
CA ALA A 31 -8.74 -2.38 3.63
C ALA A 31 -9.42 -1.00 3.81
N TYR A 32 -9.18 -0.33 4.94
CA TYR A 32 -9.84 0.93 5.27
C TYR A 32 -9.01 1.85 6.18
N ILE A 33 -9.32 3.15 6.14
CA ILE A 33 -8.80 4.15 7.06
C ILE A 33 -9.50 4.02 8.43
N ALA A 34 -8.71 4.01 9.50
CA ALA A 34 -9.19 4.06 10.89
C ALA A 34 -8.61 5.26 11.65
N GLU A 35 -9.45 6.21 12.06
CA GLU A 35 -9.01 7.44 12.77
C GLU A 35 -8.98 7.33 14.30
N ARG A 36 -9.60 6.29 14.90
CA ARG A 36 -9.66 6.11 16.37
C ARG A 36 -8.41 5.39 16.89
N GLN A 37 -8.00 5.68 18.15
CA GLN A 37 -6.76 5.15 18.74
C GLN A 37 -6.70 3.61 18.68
N GLY A 38 -5.66 3.10 18.01
CA GLY A 38 -5.67 1.81 17.33
C GLY A 38 -4.80 0.72 17.96
N GLN A 39 -5.46 -0.36 18.39
CA GLN A 39 -4.81 -1.66 18.58
C GLN A 39 -4.68 -2.44 17.26
N ASP A 40 -5.56 -2.17 16.28
CA ASP A 40 -5.67 -3.00 15.07
C ASP A 40 -5.00 -2.39 13.83
N TRP A 41 -4.28 -1.27 13.97
CA TRP A 41 -3.62 -0.61 12.85
C TRP A 41 -2.50 -1.49 12.31
N ILE A 42 -2.61 -1.89 11.05
CA ILE A 42 -1.56 -2.65 10.38
C ILE A 42 -0.46 -1.70 9.91
N ALA A 43 -0.86 -0.61 9.25
CA ALA A 43 0.00 0.53 8.98
C ALA A 43 -0.45 1.74 9.81
N ALA A 44 0.49 2.44 10.43
CA ALA A 44 0.27 3.72 11.08
C ALA A 44 0.72 4.85 10.16
N VAL A 45 -0.17 5.78 9.86
CA VAL A 45 0.11 6.94 9.02
C VAL A 45 0.30 8.17 9.90
N ASP A 46 1.50 8.74 9.86
CA ASP A 46 1.83 10.00 10.49
C ASP A 46 1.67 11.13 9.46
N ASN A 47 0.60 11.89 9.61
CA ASN A 47 0.27 13.03 8.77
C ASN A 47 0.51 14.34 9.52
N TYR A 48 1.78 14.60 9.86
CA TYR A 48 2.18 15.83 10.55
C TYR A 48 1.70 17.11 9.85
N PRO A 49 1.69 17.21 8.50
CA PRO A 49 1.13 18.37 7.80
C PRO A 49 -0.39 18.51 7.92
N GLN A 50 -1.10 17.47 8.37
CA GLN A 50 -2.56 17.41 8.47
C GLN A 50 -3.28 17.70 7.14
N ILE A 51 -2.67 17.28 6.02
CA ILE A 51 -3.27 17.43 4.70
C ILE A 51 -4.29 16.33 4.43
N LYS A 52 -5.17 16.53 3.45
CA LYS A 52 -6.10 15.49 3.02
C LYS A 52 -5.33 14.37 2.32
N VAL A 53 -5.35 13.19 2.93
CA VAL A 53 -4.81 11.95 2.35
C VAL A 53 -5.98 11.07 1.96
N ASN A 54 -6.02 10.67 0.70
CA ASN A 54 -7.03 9.75 0.18
C ASN A 54 -6.50 8.31 0.22
N PHE A 55 -7.39 7.35 0.35
CA PHE A 55 -7.08 5.93 0.32
C PHE A 55 -8.05 5.18 -0.58
N VAL A 56 -7.50 4.30 -1.43
CA VAL A 56 -8.25 3.35 -2.24
C VAL A 56 -7.87 1.93 -1.82
N PRO A 57 -8.82 1.09 -1.37
CA PRO A 57 -8.57 -0.34 -1.26
C PRO A 57 -8.48 -0.94 -2.67
N VAL A 58 -7.40 -1.66 -2.98
CA VAL A 58 -7.12 -2.15 -4.33
C VAL A 58 -7.59 -3.60 -4.50
N ASP A 59 -7.22 -4.51 -3.60
CA ASP A 59 -7.43 -5.96 -3.72
C ASP A 59 -8.89 -6.38 -3.96
N HIS A 60 -9.83 -5.65 -3.36
CA HIS A 60 -11.27 -5.90 -3.33
C HIS A 60 -12.09 -4.95 -4.21
N CYS A 61 -11.52 -3.87 -4.74
CA CYS A 61 -12.28 -2.85 -5.47
C CYS A 61 -11.80 -2.59 -6.90
N ILE A 62 -10.62 -3.10 -7.27
CA ILE A 62 -10.06 -2.94 -8.61
C ILE A 62 -9.74 -4.32 -9.19
N GLU A 63 -10.31 -4.63 -10.35
CA GLU A 63 -10.01 -5.88 -11.04
C GLU A 63 -8.74 -5.74 -11.89
N LEU A 64 -7.67 -6.42 -11.47
CA LEU A 64 -6.47 -6.61 -12.28
C LEU A 64 -6.46 -8.03 -12.82
N ARG A 65 -6.48 -8.20 -14.14
CA ARG A 65 -6.58 -9.50 -14.81
C ARG A 65 -5.39 -9.75 -15.71
N ARG A 66 -4.87 -10.98 -15.66
CA ARG A 66 -3.84 -11.48 -16.57
C ARG A 66 -4.41 -11.66 -17.98
N ALA A 67 -3.52 -11.92 -18.94
CA ALA A 67 -3.91 -12.19 -20.33
C ALA A 67 -4.85 -13.39 -20.51
N ASP A 68 -4.78 -14.38 -19.60
CA ASP A 68 -5.69 -15.54 -19.58
C ASP A 68 -7.05 -15.26 -18.92
N GLY A 69 -7.30 -14.01 -18.50
CA GLY A 69 -8.52 -13.57 -17.83
C GLY A 69 -8.59 -13.88 -16.33
N SER A 70 -7.62 -14.59 -15.77
CA SER A 70 -7.53 -14.87 -14.34
C SER A 70 -7.21 -13.62 -13.54
N MET A 71 -7.66 -13.57 -12.28
CA MET A 71 -7.31 -12.46 -11.38
C MET A 71 -5.82 -12.48 -11.06
N ASP A 72 -5.16 -11.34 -11.28
CA ASP A 72 -3.76 -11.15 -10.92
C ASP A 72 -3.59 -10.77 -9.45
N ASN A 73 -2.35 -10.80 -8.97
CA ASN A 73 -2.01 -10.38 -7.62
C ASN A 73 -2.22 -8.87 -7.46
N ARG A 74 -2.66 -8.46 -6.27
CA ARG A 74 -2.92 -7.07 -5.92
C ARG A 74 -2.36 -6.79 -4.52
N CYS A 75 -1.92 -5.57 -4.30
CA CYS A 75 -1.71 -5.07 -2.94
C CYS A 75 -3.03 -4.64 -2.31
N ASP A 76 -3.03 -4.44 -0.99
CA ASP A 76 -4.25 -4.11 -0.24
C ASP A 76 -4.82 -2.74 -0.59
N GLY A 77 -3.96 -1.74 -0.85
CA GLY A 77 -4.45 -0.42 -1.23
C GLY A 77 -3.38 0.57 -1.65
N CYS A 78 -3.82 1.80 -1.93
CA CYS A 78 -2.93 2.93 -2.15
C CYS A 78 -3.41 4.19 -1.42
N LEU A 79 -2.46 4.94 -0.87
CA LEU A 79 -2.66 6.31 -0.40
C LEU A 79 -2.24 7.27 -1.50
N PHE A 80 -2.93 8.40 -1.61
CA PHE A 80 -2.50 9.47 -2.50
C PHE A 80 -2.91 10.84 -1.96
N TYR A 81 -2.04 11.81 -2.20
CA TYR A 81 -2.20 13.20 -1.79
C TYR A 81 -1.30 14.07 -2.65
N ARG A 82 -1.77 15.27 -3.01
CA ARG A 82 -1.01 16.18 -3.90
C ARG A 82 -0.50 15.43 -5.15
N ASP A 83 0.81 15.32 -5.29
CA ASP A 83 1.58 14.71 -6.36
C ASP A 83 2.30 13.42 -5.91
N THR A 84 1.88 12.85 -4.76
CA THR A 84 2.43 11.64 -4.16
C THR A 84 1.43 10.48 -4.19
N ILE A 85 1.91 9.30 -4.59
CA ILE A 85 1.21 8.02 -4.45
C ILE A 85 2.04 7.03 -3.64
N ILE A 86 1.37 6.28 -2.76
CA ILE A 86 1.97 5.26 -1.91
C ILE A 86 1.15 3.97 -2.03
N PHE A 87 1.70 2.93 -2.67
CA PHE A 87 1.10 1.60 -2.62
C PHE A 87 1.43 0.90 -1.31
N VAL A 88 0.46 0.22 -0.72
CA VAL A 88 0.58 -0.38 0.62
C VAL A 88 0.14 -1.83 0.56
N GLU A 89 1.04 -2.70 1.00
CA GLU A 89 0.75 -4.09 1.37
C GLU A 89 0.76 -4.21 2.90
N LEU A 90 -0.27 -4.82 3.46
CA LEU A 90 -0.55 -4.99 4.87
C LEU A 90 -0.33 -6.45 5.26
N LYS A 91 0.44 -6.68 6.33
CA LYS A 91 0.71 -8.02 6.86
C LYS A 91 0.52 -8.04 8.38
N GLN A 92 0.06 -9.18 8.89
CA GLN A 92 0.01 -9.47 10.33
C GLN A 92 0.71 -10.81 10.58
N ARG A 93 2.04 -10.84 10.45
CA ARG A 93 2.82 -12.10 10.45
C ARG A 93 3.93 -12.08 11.50
N LYS A 94 3.81 -12.95 12.52
CA LYS A 94 4.79 -13.15 13.61
C LYS A 94 5.99 -14.05 13.24
N GLY A 95 5.83 -14.91 12.22
CA GLY A 95 6.75 -16.01 11.91
C GLY A 95 8.18 -15.60 11.54
N LYS A 96 9.14 -16.51 11.74
CA LYS A 96 10.54 -16.36 11.31
C LYS A 96 10.63 -16.57 9.80
N GLY A 97 11.08 -15.57 9.05
CA GLY A 97 11.31 -15.68 7.59
C GLY A 97 11.11 -14.39 6.82
N ASN A 98 11.46 -14.40 5.53
CA ASN A 98 11.31 -13.28 4.60
C ASN A 98 10.20 -13.52 3.55
N GLN A 99 9.44 -14.61 3.67
CA GLN A 99 8.45 -14.98 2.66
C GLN A 99 7.36 -13.91 2.52
N TRP A 100 6.83 -13.39 3.63
CA TRP A 100 5.85 -12.30 3.61
C TRP A 100 6.35 -11.02 2.91
N ILE A 101 7.68 -10.78 2.92
CA ILE A 101 8.28 -9.66 2.19
C ILE A 101 8.29 -9.97 0.69
N LYS A 102 8.69 -11.19 0.30
CA LYS A 102 8.69 -11.62 -1.11
C LYS A 102 7.29 -11.57 -1.71
N ASP A 103 6.31 -12.10 -0.98
CA ASP A 103 4.91 -12.12 -1.41
C ASP A 103 4.37 -10.68 -1.54
N GLY A 104 4.62 -9.84 -0.53
CA GLY A 104 4.20 -8.44 -0.57
C GLY A 104 4.89 -7.63 -1.68
N GLU A 105 6.17 -7.88 -1.93
CA GLU A 105 6.90 -7.27 -3.04
C GLU A 105 6.29 -7.66 -4.39
N GLN A 106 5.88 -8.92 -4.57
CA GLN A 106 5.22 -9.40 -5.79
C GLN A 106 3.84 -8.74 -5.99
N GLN A 107 3.05 -8.60 -4.93
CA GLN A 107 1.75 -7.92 -4.95
C GLN A 107 1.88 -6.44 -5.33
N LEU A 108 2.85 -5.74 -4.74
CA LEU A 108 3.17 -4.35 -5.08
C LEU A 108 3.61 -4.23 -6.55
N ARG A 109 4.53 -5.07 -7.00
CA ARG A 109 5.03 -5.05 -8.39
C ARG A 109 3.94 -5.28 -9.41
N SER A 110 3.06 -6.25 -9.17
CA SER A 110 1.93 -6.51 -10.07
C SER A 110 1.03 -5.28 -10.15
N THR A 111 0.58 -4.75 -9.01
CA THR A 111 -0.28 -3.57 -8.95
C THR A 111 0.33 -2.34 -9.63
N ILE A 112 1.59 -2.03 -9.32
CA ILE A 112 2.35 -0.92 -9.92
C ILE A 112 2.46 -1.11 -11.44
N GLY A 113 2.71 -2.34 -11.90
CA GLY A 113 2.80 -2.64 -13.33
C GLY A 113 1.52 -2.31 -14.10
N TYR A 114 0.33 -2.52 -13.53
CA TYR A 114 -0.94 -2.08 -14.13
C TYR A 114 -1.15 -0.57 -14.00
N PHE A 115 -0.78 0.02 -12.87
CA PHE A 115 -0.92 1.46 -12.63
C PHE A 115 -0.09 2.30 -13.60
N GLU A 116 1.16 1.94 -13.83
CA GLU A 116 2.07 2.66 -14.75
C GLU A 116 1.64 2.61 -16.22
N GLN A 117 0.72 1.73 -16.58
CA GLN A 117 0.10 1.70 -17.91
C GLN A 117 -1.04 2.71 -18.07
N GLN A 118 -1.52 3.30 -16.96
CA GLN A 118 -2.59 4.30 -16.99
C GLN A 118 -2.02 5.71 -17.08
N GLU A 119 -2.78 6.64 -17.65
CA GLU A 119 -2.32 8.02 -17.85
C GLU A 119 -2.14 8.77 -16.52
N GLU A 120 -2.96 8.42 -15.53
CA GLU A 120 -2.99 9.01 -14.20
C GLU A 120 -1.67 8.80 -13.43
N ALA A 121 -0.89 7.77 -13.77
CA ALA A 121 0.43 7.55 -13.18
C ALA A 121 1.39 8.72 -13.40
N ARG A 122 1.18 9.51 -14.46
CA ARG A 122 1.97 10.72 -14.77
C ARG A 122 1.70 11.87 -13.81
N ASN A 123 0.58 11.84 -13.09
CA ASN A 123 0.22 12.88 -12.11
C ASN A 123 1.00 12.75 -10.79
N PHE A 124 1.73 11.65 -10.59
CA PHE A 124 2.43 11.35 -9.34
C PHE A 124 3.94 11.22 -9.55
N PRO A 125 4.70 12.33 -9.56
CA PRO A 125 6.16 12.29 -9.59
C PRO A 125 6.77 11.62 -8.34
N ILE A 126 6.10 11.67 -7.19
CA ILE A 126 6.59 11.06 -5.95
C ILE A 126 5.92 9.70 -5.75
N LYS A 127 6.71 8.63 -5.90
CA LYS A 127 6.24 7.25 -5.95
C LYS A 127 6.86 6.42 -4.82
N LYS A 128 6.03 5.93 -3.89
CA LYS A 128 6.47 5.12 -2.74
C LYS A 128 5.69 3.81 -2.68
N ALA A 129 6.28 2.80 -2.05
CA ALA A 129 5.64 1.53 -1.78
C ALA A 129 5.99 1.04 -0.37
N TYR A 130 5.03 0.48 0.35
CA TYR A 130 5.20 0.01 1.72
C TYR A 130 4.76 -1.43 1.85
N ILE A 131 5.59 -2.23 2.52
CA ILE A 131 5.17 -3.50 3.10
C ILE A 131 5.10 -3.31 4.62
N ALA A 132 3.91 -3.03 5.12
CA ALA A 132 3.63 -2.73 6.52
C ALA A 132 3.22 -3.99 7.27
N ASN A 133 3.94 -4.32 8.35
CA ASN A 133 3.62 -5.46 9.19
C ASN A 133 3.47 -5.04 10.66
N SER A 134 2.25 -5.10 11.22
CA SER A 134 2.02 -4.72 12.62
C SER A 134 2.77 -5.60 13.63
N GLU A 135 3.02 -6.85 13.27
CA GLU A 135 3.74 -7.83 14.11
C GLU A 135 5.27 -7.68 14.00
N LYS A 136 5.74 -6.88 13.04
CA LYS A 136 7.15 -6.53 12.81
C LYS A 136 7.23 -5.04 12.46
N PRO A 137 6.93 -4.13 13.41
CA PRO A 137 6.70 -2.72 13.11
C PRO A 137 7.99 -1.96 12.75
N LEU A 138 9.12 -2.39 13.30
CA LEU A 138 10.42 -1.76 13.09
C LEU A 138 11.02 -2.14 11.73
N PHE A 139 11.76 -1.20 11.16
CA PHE A 139 12.54 -1.41 9.93
C PHE A 139 13.40 -2.67 10.02
N ARG A 140 13.36 -3.49 8.97
CA ARG A 140 14.13 -4.73 8.92
C ARG A 140 15.50 -4.48 8.30
N THR A 141 16.55 -4.63 9.10
CA THR A 141 17.94 -4.57 8.64
C THR A 141 18.24 -5.65 7.58
N GLY A 142 19.17 -5.37 6.67
CA GLY A 142 19.58 -6.28 5.60
C GLY A 142 18.66 -6.34 4.37
N GLN A 143 17.74 -5.37 4.21
CA GLN A 143 16.87 -5.27 3.04
C GLN A 143 17.31 -4.22 2.00
N ALA A 144 18.46 -3.57 2.21
CA ALA A 144 18.95 -2.48 1.36
C ALA A 144 19.04 -2.87 -0.13
N VAL A 145 19.68 -4.01 -0.44
CA VAL A 145 19.81 -4.53 -1.82
C VAL A 145 18.45 -4.77 -2.46
N ARG A 146 17.47 -5.28 -1.70
CA ARG A 146 16.10 -5.49 -2.18
C ARG A 146 15.42 -4.14 -2.48
N MET A 147 15.53 -3.17 -1.58
CA MET A 147 14.91 -1.86 -1.74
C MET A 147 15.51 -1.10 -2.93
N GLU A 148 16.83 -1.16 -3.08
CA GLU A 148 17.54 -0.59 -4.23
C GLU A 148 17.10 -1.24 -5.54
N ARG A 149 17.08 -2.58 -5.60
CA ARG A 149 16.61 -3.30 -6.78
C ARG A 149 15.16 -2.98 -7.12
N PHE A 150 14.29 -2.88 -6.11
CA PHE A 150 12.89 -2.49 -6.32
C PHE A 150 12.80 -1.08 -6.92
N PHE A 151 13.57 -0.12 -6.40
CA PHE A 151 13.63 1.23 -6.95
C PHE A 151 14.14 1.25 -8.38
N LEU A 152 15.23 0.54 -8.70
CA LEU A 152 15.79 0.49 -10.05
C LEU A 152 14.81 -0.10 -11.08
N GLU A 153 14.01 -1.10 -10.67
CA GLU A 153 13.10 -1.80 -11.58
C GLU A 153 11.72 -1.13 -11.70
N THR A 154 11.30 -0.33 -10.71
CA THR A 154 9.94 0.25 -10.67
C THR A 154 9.90 1.77 -10.62
N ASN A 155 11.00 2.42 -10.23
CA ASN A 155 11.06 3.83 -9.85
C ASN A 155 10.24 4.21 -8.58
N TYR A 156 9.88 3.22 -7.76
CA TYR A 156 9.20 3.43 -6.48
C TYR A 156 10.16 3.23 -5.30
N ILE A 157 10.10 4.12 -4.32
CA ILE A 157 10.85 3.98 -3.07
C ILE A 157 10.15 2.94 -2.19
N LEU A 158 10.75 1.76 -2.04
CA LEU A 158 10.23 0.71 -1.15
C LEU A 158 10.63 0.96 0.30
N ARG A 159 9.68 0.82 1.22
CA ARG A 159 9.89 0.79 2.68
C ARG A 159 9.27 -0.48 3.27
N ILE A 160 9.99 -1.11 4.21
CA ILE A 160 9.55 -2.31 4.91
C ILE A 160 9.49 -1.98 6.39
N GLU A 161 8.40 -1.32 6.75
CA GLU A 161 8.09 -0.81 8.09
C GLU A 161 6.60 -0.52 8.16
N ASN A 162 6.02 -0.50 9.35
CA ASN A 162 4.58 -0.25 9.50
C ASN A 162 4.22 1.23 9.60
N ARG A 163 5.20 2.13 9.56
CA ARG A 163 4.99 3.57 9.75
C ARG A 163 5.16 4.31 8.44
N ILE A 164 4.10 4.96 7.97
CA ILE A 164 4.08 5.76 6.75
C ILE A 164 4.09 7.23 7.15
N ASN A 165 5.08 7.97 6.66
CA ASN A 165 5.16 9.42 6.91
C ASN A 165 4.64 10.17 5.69
N ILE A 166 3.70 11.08 5.92
CA ILE A 166 3.20 12.02 4.92
C ILE A 166 4.07 13.28 4.98
N GLU A 167 4.49 13.73 3.81
CA GLU A 167 5.42 14.85 3.59
C GLU A 167 4.71 16.01 2.85
#